data_AF-A0A9P9SXX2-F1
#
_entry.id   AF-A0A9P9SXX2-F1
#
_cell.length_a   1.000
_cell.length_b   1.000
_cell.length_c   1.000
_cell.angle_alpha   90.00
_cell.angle_beta   90.00
_cell.angle_gamma   90.00
#
_symmetry.space_group_name_H-M   'P 1'
#
loop_
_entity.id
_entity.type
_entity.pdbx_description
1 polymer ?
#
loop_
_entity_poly.entity_id
_entity_poly.type
_entity_poly.pdbx_seq_one_letter_code
_entity_poly.pdbx_strand_id
1 'polypeptide(L)'
;MLTKGGGPITPNRMVIEDEYMRPYIVWLTQTHEEAGASDVGYPEQWQQIRDTIATFVPAMADPSRWKDISFVAVVDVDQYLLDKVISGRGKNVFKYDPAHHISCYEPQAMAALWVEEEKTPHHSDKW
;
A
#
# COMPACT_ATOMS: atom_id res chain seq x y z
N MET A 1 -43.10 -16.96 15.15
CA MET A 1 -43.52 -16.18 13.97
C MET A 1 -43.04 -14.75 14.17
N LEU A 2 -42.07 -14.31 13.37
CA LEU A 2 -41.62 -12.92 13.26
C LEU A 2 -41.57 -12.60 11.76
N THR A 3 -42.28 -11.57 11.35
CA THR A 3 -42.51 -11.19 9.96
C THR A 3 -41.34 -10.40 9.37
N LYS A 4 -41.12 -10.68 8.08
CA LYS A 4 -40.28 -10.04 7.06
C LYS A 4 -40.06 -8.52 7.23
N GLY A 5 -38.86 -8.05 6.88
CA GLY A 5 -38.64 -6.62 6.64
C GLY A 5 -37.20 -6.16 6.47
N GLY A 6 -36.38 -6.86 5.70
CA GLY A 6 -35.08 -6.36 5.25
C GLY A 6 -34.65 -7.19 4.07
N GLY A 7 -34.88 -6.69 2.85
CA GLY A 7 -34.39 -7.37 1.65
C GLY A 7 -32.88 -7.59 1.77
N PRO A 8 -32.32 -8.62 1.11
CA PRO A 8 -30.86 -8.69 1.00
C PRO A 8 -30.41 -7.36 0.39
N ILE A 9 -29.57 -6.63 1.11
CA ILE A 9 -28.75 -5.61 0.47
C ILE A 9 -27.91 -6.42 -0.50
N THR A 10 -28.35 -6.50 -1.75
CA THR A 10 -27.44 -6.85 -2.83
C THR A 10 -26.37 -5.77 -2.74
N PRO A 11 -25.11 -6.10 -2.40
CA PRO A 11 -24.07 -5.11 -2.57
C PRO A 11 -24.13 -4.82 -4.06
N ASN A 12 -24.54 -3.60 -4.39
CA ASN A 12 -24.34 -3.04 -5.70
C ASN A 12 -22.82 -3.08 -5.84
N ARG A 13 -22.31 -4.18 -6.38
CA ARG A 13 -20.92 -4.59 -6.31
C ARG A 13 -20.21 -3.56 -7.18
N MET A 14 -19.74 -2.48 -6.57
CA MET A 14 -18.95 -1.46 -7.23
C MET A 14 -17.68 -2.16 -7.67
N VAL A 15 -17.76 -2.74 -8.87
CA VAL A 15 -16.59 -3.21 -9.58
C VAL A 15 -15.84 -1.94 -9.94
N ILE A 16 -14.71 -1.72 -9.28
CA ILE A 16 -13.82 -0.62 -9.60
C ILE A 16 -12.89 -1.18 -10.66
N GLU A 17 -12.96 -0.66 -11.88
CA GLU A 17 -12.09 -1.08 -12.98
C GLU A 17 -11.23 0.11 -13.41
N ASP A 18 -9.91 -0.06 -13.32
CA ASP A 18 -8.94 0.91 -13.80
C ASP A 18 -7.63 0.19 -14.21
N GLU A 19 -7.24 0.35 -15.47
CA GLU A 19 -6.00 -0.19 -16.02
C GLU A 19 -4.74 0.48 -15.44
N TYR A 20 -4.87 1.72 -14.98
CA TYR A 20 -3.81 2.51 -14.36
C TYR A 20 -3.67 2.22 -12.86
N MET A 21 -4.55 1.41 -12.26
CA MET A 21 -4.40 1.00 -10.87
C MET A 21 -3.07 0.26 -10.66
N ARG A 22 -2.35 0.64 -9.60
CA ARG A 22 -1.08 0.04 -9.17
C ARG A 22 -1.20 -0.40 -7.71
N PRO A 23 -1.43 -1.69 -7.44
CA PRO A 23 -1.51 -2.21 -6.08
C PRO A 23 -0.12 -2.46 -5.49
N TYR A 24 0.06 -2.04 -4.23
CA TYR A 24 1.27 -2.27 -3.46
C TYR A 24 0.93 -3.00 -2.17
N ILE A 25 1.68 -4.04 -1.82
CA ILE A 25 1.70 -4.58 -0.46
C ILE A 25 3.07 -4.22 0.11
N VAL A 26 3.07 -3.46 1.21
CA VAL A 26 4.28 -3.03 1.90
C VAL A 26 4.40 -3.82 3.20
N TRP A 27 5.55 -4.41 3.44
CA TRP A 27 5.72 -5.33 4.56
C TRP A 27 7.14 -5.40 5.13
N LEU A 28 7.23 -5.94 6.34
CA LEU A 28 8.50 -6.19 7.01
C LEU A 28 9.19 -7.43 6.43
N THR A 29 10.49 -7.30 6.16
CA THR A 29 11.34 -8.40 5.69
C THR A 29 11.62 -9.41 6.81
N GLN A 30 11.45 -9.00 8.06
CA GLN A 30 11.62 -9.83 9.26
C GLN A 30 10.57 -9.40 10.30
N THR A 31 9.88 -10.37 10.92
CA THR A 31 8.95 -10.07 12.00
C THR A 31 9.71 -9.82 13.31
N HIS A 32 9.03 -9.22 14.30
CA HIS A 32 9.60 -8.99 15.63
C HIS A 32 9.91 -10.32 16.36
N GLU A 33 9.29 -11.43 15.98
CA GLU A 33 9.41 -12.68 16.73
C GLU A 33 10.58 -13.57 16.30
N GLU A 34 11.11 -13.48 15.08
CA GLU A 34 12.09 -14.49 14.62
C GLU A 34 13.22 -13.89 13.75
N ALA A 35 14.42 -13.86 14.35
CA ALA A 35 15.70 -13.59 13.68
C ALA A 35 16.14 -14.76 12.78
N GLY A 36 15.27 -15.19 11.85
CA GLY A 36 15.52 -16.25 10.88
C GLY A 36 15.42 -15.74 9.45
N ALA A 37 16.35 -16.13 8.59
CA ALA A 37 16.40 -15.73 7.17
C ALA A 37 15.22 -16.28 6.31
N SER A 38 14.28 -17.00 6.91
CA SER A 38 13.15 -17.66 6.25
C SER A 38 11.77 -17.15 6.68
N ASP A 39 11.71 -16.17 7.59
CA ASP A 39 10.44 -15.65 8.09
C ASP A 39 9.93 -14.48 7.24
N VAL A 40 9.17 -14.81 6.19
CA VAL A 40 8.59 -13.85 5.23
C VAL A 40 7.34 -13.17 5.83
N GLY A 41 7.06 -13.35 7.12
CA GLY A 41 5.96 -12.71 7.83
C GLY A 41 4.62 -13.43 7.64
N TYR A 42 3.67 -12.78 6.97
CA TYR A 42 2.26 -13.20 6.96
C TYR A 42 1.73 -13.55 5.55
N PRO A 43 2.36 -14.50 4.83
CA PRO A 43 2.06 -14.75 3.42
C PRO A 43 0.60 -15.19 3.19
N GLU A 44 0.02 -15.98 4.09
CA GLU A 44 -1.38 -16.40 3.99
C GLU A 44 -2.34 -15.22 4.09
N GLN A 45 -2.09 -14.30 5.03
CA GLN A 45 -2.89 -13.10 5.23
C GLN A 45 -2.79 -12.17 4.02
N TRP A 46 -1.62 -12.09 3.39
CA TRP A 46 -1.44 -11.24 2.21
C TRP A 46 -2.14 -11.82 1.00
N GLN A 47 -2.12 -13.15 0.86
CA GLN A 47 -2.93 -13.80 -0.16
C GLN A 47 -4.43 -13.56 0.08
N GLN A 48 -4.91 -13.62 1.33
CA GLN A 48 -6.31 -13.31 1.65
C GLN A 48 -6.69 -11.86 1.30
N ILE A 49 -5.78 -10.90 1.53
CA ILE A 49 -5.96 -9.51 1.10
C ILE A 49 -6.08 -9.43 -0.43
N ARG A 50 -5.19 -10.11 -1.17
CA ARG A 50 -5.23 -10.15 -2.64
C ARG A 50 -6.53 -10.73 -3.15
N ASP A 51 -6.97 -11.86 -2.61
CA ASP A 51 -8.21 -12.54 -3.02
C ASP A 51 -9.45 -11.69 -2.72
N THR A 52 -9.45 -11.02 -1.57
CA THR A 52 -10.52 -10.09 -1.19
C THR A 52 -10.57 -8.91 -2.14
N ILE A 53 -9.43 -8.29 -2.47
CA ILE A 53 -9.38 -7.16 -3.41
C ILE A 53 -9.77 -7.60 -4.82
N ALA A 54 -9.31 -8.77 -5.28
CA ALA A 54 -9.69 -9.34 -6.58
C ALA A 54 -11.22 -9.56 -6.71
N THR A 55 -11.92 -9.76 -5.59
CA THR A 55 -13.39 -9.88 -5.55
C THR A 55 -14.10 -8.56 -5.90
N PHE A 56 -13.45 -7.41 -5.70
CA PHE A 56 -13.96 -6.06 -5.98
C PHE A 56 -13.32 -5.41 -7.20
N VAL A 57 -12.08 -5.76 -7.51
CA VAL A 57 -11.28 -5.27 -8.64
C VAL A 57 -10.76 -6.50 -9.40
N PRO A 58 -11.53 -7.08 -10.34
CA PRO A 58 -11.18 -8.34 -11.00
C PRO A 58 -9.81 -8.33 -11.67
N ALA A 59 -9.42 -7.18 -12.19
CA ALA A 59 -8.12 -7.01 -12.82
C ALA A 59 -6.93 -7.14 -11.83
N MET A 60 -7.17 -7.15 -10.51
CA MET A 60 -6.17 -7.44 -9.46
C MET A 60 -6.00 -8.94 -9.20
N ALA A 61 -6.79 -9.80 -9.84
CA ALA A 61 -6.56 -11.25 -9.80
C ALA A 61 -5.25 -11.66 -10.50
N ASP A 62 -4.72 -10.80 -11.38
CA ASP A 62 -3.41 -11.00 -12.01
C ASP A 62 -2.28 -10.65 -11.01
N PRO A 63 -1.48 -11.65 -10.56
CA PRO A 63 -0.40 -11.42 -9.61
C PRO A 63 0.70 -10.51 -10.16
N SER A 64 0.86 -10.41 -11.49
CA SER A 64 1.90 -9.55 -12.10
C SER A 64 1.65 -8.06 -11.91
N ARG A 65 0.41 -7.68 -11.56
CA ARG A 65 0.06 -6.29 -11.24
C ARG A 65 0.45 -5.88 -9.83
N TRP A 66 0.65 -6.84 -8.92
CA TRP A 66 1.06 -6.58 -7.55
C TRP A 66 2.54 -6.26 -7.46
N LYS A 67 2.86 -5.14 -6.81
CA LYS A 67 4.23 -4.82 -6.44
C LYS A 67 4.40 -4.98 -4.94
N ASP A 68 5.20 -5.97 -4.60
CA ASP A 68 5.57 -6.28 -3.22
C ASP A 68 6.80 -5.46 -2.83
N ILE A 69 6.69 -4.74 -1.71
CA ILE A 69 7.77 -3.89 -1.20
C ILE A 69 8.10 -4.35 0.22
N SER A 70 9.20 -5.08 0.35
CA SER A 70 9.75 -5.48 1.64
C SER A 70 10.70 -4.40 2.18
N PHE A 71 10.60 -4.06 3.46
CA PHE A 71 11.54 -3.19 4.15
C PHE A 71 12.05 -3.82 5.43
N VAL A 72 13.24 -3.42 5.89
CA VAL A 72 13.78 -3.85 7.18
C VAL A 72 13.35 -2.82 8.21
N ALA A 73 12.63 -3.24 9.25
CA ALA A 73 12.30 -2.35 10.36
C ALA A 73 13.59 -1.78 10.96
N VAL A 74 13.59 -0.49 11.27
CA VAL A 74 14.72 0.11 11.96
C VAL A 74 14.65 -0.32 13.43
N VAL A 75 15.54 -1.24 13.83
CA VAL A 75 15.50 -1.94 15.13
C VAL A 75 16.06 -1.11 16.28
N ASP A 76 16.86 -0.08 15.97
CA ASP A 76 17.51 0.81 16.94
C ASP A 76 17.25 2.27 16.57
N VAL A 77 16.01 2.71 16.80
CA VAL A 77 15.69 4.13 16.76
C VAL A 77 15.43 4.56 18.18
N ASP A 78 16.29 5.45 18.70
CA ASP A 78 15.95 6.27 19.86
C ASP A 78 14.52 6.78 19.64
N GLN A 79 13.62 6.52 20.58
CA GLN A 79 12.20 6.86 20.45
C GLN A 79 12.02 8.34 20.07
N TYR A 80 12.97 9.18 20.50
CA TYR A 80 13.12 10.58 20.11
C TYR A 80 13.28 10.83 18.60
N LEU A 81 13.95 9.95 17.86
CA LEU A 81 14.14 10.03 16.40
C LEU A 81 12.93 9.53 15.60
N LEU A 82 12.08 8.66 16.17
CA LEU A 82 10.77 8.31 15.60
C LEU A 82 9.77 9.47 15.77
N ASP A 83 9.81 10.12 16.94
CA ASP A 83 8.93 11.22 17.32
C ASP A 83 9.29 12.56 16.67
N LYS A 84 10.49 12.69 16.07
CA LYS A 84 10.82 13.89 15.30
C LYS A 84 9.88 14.01 14.10
N VAL A 85 9.16 15.13 14.07
CA VAL A 85 8.19 15.53 13.03
C VAL A 85 8.73 15.42 11.60
N ILE A 86 10.06 15.47 11.41
CA ILE A 86 10.73 15.48 10.10
C ILE A 86 11.27 14.08 9.71
N SER A 87 11.18 13.08 10.59
CA SER A 87 11.69 11.74 10.34
C SER A 87 10.71 10.90 9.51
N GLY A 88 11.19 10.32 8.41
CA GLY A 88 10.52 9.27 7.62
C GLY A 88 10.65 7.87 8.23
N ARG A 89 11.45 7.70 9.30
CA ARG A 89 11.61 6.42 9.99
C ARG A 89 10.28 5.91 10.53
N GLY A 90 9.99 4.63 10.32
CA GLY A 90 8.78 3.95 10.74
C GLY A 90 7.52 4.38 9.99
N LYS A 91 7.64 5.10 8.87
CA LYS A 91 6.51 5.69 8.15
C LYS A 91 6.55 5.30 6.68
N ASN A 92 5.40 4.85 6.18
CA ASN A 92 5.14 4.75 4.74
C ASN A 92 4.38 6.00 4.32
N VAL A 93 4.93 6.74 3.34
CA VAL A 93 4.36 8.02 2.89
C VAL A 93 3.89 7.87 1.46
N PHE A 94 2.59 8.05 1.26
CA PHE A 94 2.00 8.20 -0.07
C PHE A 94 1.66 9.67 -0.33
N LYS A 95 2.18 10.23 -1.43
CA LYS A 95 1.85 11.57 -1.91
C LYS A 95 1.05 11.47 -3.19
N TYR A 96 -0.07 12.17 -3.24
CA TYR A 96 -0.78 12.50 -4.48
C TYR A 96 -0.87 14.03 -4.62
N ASP A 97 -0.43 14.55 -5.76
CA ASP A 97 -0.35 15.99 -6.04
C ASP A 97 -0.83 16.23 -7.47
N PRO A 98 -2.09 16.65 -7.67
CA PRO A 98 -2.69 16.76 -9.01
C PRO A 98 -2.13 17.93 -9.83
N ALA A 99 -1.32 18.81 -9.23
CA ALA A 99 -0.72 19.97 -9.89
C ALA A 99 0.74 20.16 -9.45
N HIS A 100 1.52 19.09 -9.52
CA HIS A 100 2.90 19.08 -9.12
C HIS A 100 3.77 19.93 -10.06
N HIS A 101 4.36 21.00 -9.54
CA HIS A 101 5.22 21.90 -10.30
C HIS A 101 6.67 21.39 -10.31
N ILE A 102 7.11 20.87 -11.46
CA ILE A 102 8.48 20.33 -11.63
C ILE A 102 9.44 21.41 -12.15
N SER A 103 8.94 22.48 -12.79
CA SER A 103 9.65 23.72 -13.14
C SER A 103 8.67 24.69 -13.83
N CYS A 104 9.16 25.62 -14.66
CA CYS A 104 8.40 26.63 -15.42
C CYS A 104 7.43 26.08 -16.50
N TYR A 105 7.17 24.77 -16.50
CA TYR A 105 6.21 24.11 -17.39
C TYR A 105 4.85 23.90 -16.71
N GLU A 106 3.86 23.47 -17.49
CA GLU A 106 2.52 23.16 -17.01
C GLU A 106 2.57 22.13 -15.85
N PRO A 107 1.74 22.31 -14.81
CA PRO A 107 1.68 21.39 -13.69
C PRO A 107 1.29 19.98 -14.16
N GLN A 108 1.94 18.96 -13.60
CA GLN A 108 1.65 17.54 -13.87
C GLN A 108 1.07 16.87 -12.62
N ALA A 109 0.17 15.91 -12.78
CA ALA A 109 -0.23 15.07 -11.67
C ALA A 109 0.95 14.18 -11.26
N MET A 110 1.15 13.99 -9.96
CA MET A 110 2.17 13.13 -9.40
C MET A 110 1.58 12.21 -8.34
N ALA A 111 1.91 10.92 -8.43
CA ALA A 111 1.73 9.96 -7.35
C ALA A 111 3.09 9.37 -6.98
N ALA A 112 3.42 9.35 -5.69
CA ALA A 112 4.68 8.79 -5.23
C ALA A 112 4.57 8.10 -3.87
N LEU A 113 5.28 6.98 -3.72
CA LEU A 113 5.32 6.16 -2.50
C LEU A 113 6.74 6.07 -1.97
N TRP A 114 6.96 6.52 -0.74
CA TRP A 114 8.17 6.29 0.05
C TRP A 114 7.88 5.30 1.16
N VAL A 115 8.87 4.48 1.48
CA VAL A 115 8.82 3.48 2.53
C VAL A 115 10.01 3.73 3.44
N GLU A 116 9.75 3.92 4.74
CA GLU A 116 10.79 4.13 5.75
C GLU A 116 11.75 5.31 5.42
N GLU A 117 13.07 5.10 5.55
CA GLU A 117 14.13 6.10 5.34
C GLU A 117 14.54 6.30 3.89
N GLU A 118 13.86 5.65 2.94
CA GLU A 118 14.22 5.73 1.54
C GLU A 118 14.14 7.19 1.05
N LYS A 119 15.28 7.73 0.61
CA LYS A 119 15.36 9.12 0.11
C LYS A 119 14.69 9.27 -1.26
N THR A 120 14.55 8.17 -1.98
CA THR A 120 13.89 8.10 -3.29
C THR A 120 12.63 7.25 -3.18
N PRO A 121 11.54 7.64 -3.87
CA PRO A 121 10.31 6.86 -3.79
C PRO A 121 10.45 5.51 -4.51
N HIS A 122 9.85 4.46 -3.96
CA HIS A 122 9.72 3.14 -4.60
C HIS A 122 8.83 3.16 -5.85
N HIS A 123 8.00 4.20 -5.95
CA HIS A 123 7.14 4.46 -7.08
C HIS A 123 7.01 5.97 -7.29
N SER A 124 7.17 6.44 -8.51
CA SER A 124 6.91 7.83 -8.88
C SER A 124 6.33 7.86 -10.29
N ASP A 125 5.02 8.06 -10.38
CA ASP A 125 4.32 8.31 -11.63
C ASP A 125 4.07 9.82 -11.78
N LYS A 126 4.20 10.29 -13.02
CA LYS A 126 3.96 11.67 -13.43
C LYS A 126 3.18 11.66 -14.74
N TRP A 127 2.05 12.36 -14.82
CA TRP A 127 1.20 12.43 -16.02
C TRP A 127 0.41 13.73 -16.12
#